data_AF-D0MS60-F1
#
_entry.id   AF-D0MS60-F1
#
_cell.length_a   1.000
_cell.length_b   1.000
_cell.length_c   1.000
_cell.angle_alpha   90.00
_cell.angle_beta   90.00
_cell.angle_gamma   90.00
#
_symmetry.space_group_name_H-M   'P 1'
#
loop_
_entity.id
_entity.type
_entity.pdbx_description
1 polymer ?
#
loop_
_entity_poly.entity_id
_entity_poly.type
_entity_poly.pdbx_seq_one_letter_code
_entity_poly.pdbx_strand_id
1 'polypeptide(L)'
;MNKFRVLCLHGYRQDALKLRGRIAALRRTFKSSVEFVCLDAPFEVPYEPTAEEHANNGETGENVKQLKWCDFTRDEETGQYLLSRVEEAIEYIANFVTKEGPFDGIFGFSQGGSMASMILQRQVSTSESPFAFRFSIFVSAGAIGDPKYMSDVKVDMPSLHVIGETDAVVDNERSLALKDIFVNPTVFMHPGGHYIPTNKEPKDAFRAFFKELQEADEAQ
;
A
#
# COMPACT_ATOMS: atom_id res chain seq x y z
N MET A 1 24.74 -7.43 5.50
CA MET A 1 23.48 -6.88 6.01
C MET A 1 22.34 -7.77 5.55
N ASN A 2 21.37 -8.03 6.41
CA ASN A 2 20.15 -8.73 6.00
C ASN A 2 19.34 -7.83 5.08
N LYS A 3 18.62 -8.44 4.13
CA LYS A 3 17.71 -7.71 3.25
C LYS A 3 16.43 -7.39 4.01
N PHE A 4 15.88 -6.20 3.85
CA PHE A 4 14.53 -5.90 4.32
C PHE A 4 13.52 -6.74 3.54
N ARG A 5 12.60 -7.40 4.24
CA ARG A 5 11.46 -8.09 3.62
C ARG A 5 10.23 -7.19 3.70
N VAL A 6 9.67 -6.84 2.54
CA VAL A 6 8.56 -5.90 2.43
C VAL A 6 7.33 -6.60 1.88
N LEU A 7 6.28 -6.68 2.71
CA LEU A 7 4.97 -7.17 2.28
C LEU A 7 4.29 -6.11 1.41
N CYS A 8 3.85 -6.48 0.21
CA CYS A 8 3.31 -5.55 -0.79
C CYS A 8 1.83 -5.84 -1.07
N LEU A 9 0.97 -4.84 -0.82
CA LEU A 9 -0.47 -4.90 -1.03
C LEU A 9 -0.86 -4.13 -2.31
N HIS A 10 -1.57 -4.79 -3.21
CA HIS A 10 -1.95 -4.23 -4.53
C HIS A 10 -3.17 -3.32 -4.46
N GLY A 11 -3.47 -2.60 -5.55
CA GLY A 11 -4.65 -1.74 -5.64
C GLY A 11 -5.94 -2.52 -5.94
N TYR A 12 -7.07 -1.83 -5.90
CA TYR A 12 -8.37 -2.39 -6.29
C TYR A 12 -8.36 -2.88 -7.75
N ARG A 13 -9.02 -4.01 -8.05
CA ARG A 13 -9.02 -4.67 -9.38
C ARG A 13 -7.62 -5.02 -9.89
N GLN A 14 -6.73 -5.39 -8.98
CA GLN A 14 -5.40 -5.92 -9.29
C GLN A 14 -5.19 -7.25 -8.57
N ASP A 15 -4.05 -7.88 -8.82
CA ASP A 15 -3.55 -9.05 -8.09
C ASP A 15 -2.06 -8.83 -7.77
N ALA A 16 -1.46 -9.78 -7.04
CA ALA A 16 -0.05 -9.77 -6.67
C ALA A 16 0.87 -9.79 -7.89
N LEU A 17 0.49 -10.48 -8.96
CA LEU A 17 1.28 -10.59 -10.18
C LEU A 17 1.38 -9.25 -10.91
N LYS A 18 0.25 -8.55 -11.06
CA LYS A 18 0.15 -7.21 -11.65
C LYS A 18 0.95 -6.21 -10.83
N LEU A 19 0.82 -6.22 -9.50
CA LEU A 19 1.65 -5.36 -8.64
C LEU A 19 3.14 -5.66 -8.83
N ARG A 20 3.54 -6.94 -8.76
CA ARG A 20 4.93 -7.38 -8.93
C ARG A 20 5.51 -6.93 -10.28
N GLY A 21 4.70 -6.92 -11.33
CA GLY A 21 5.03 -6.37 -12.65
C GLY A 21 5.22 -4.85 -12.61
N ARG A 22 4.29 -4.09 -12.01
CA ARG A 22 4.38 -2.63 -11.89
C ARG A 22 5.58 -2.16 -11.07
N ILE A 23 5.98 -2.91 -10.05
CA ILE A 23 7.18 -2.62 -9.25
C ILE A 23 8.46 -3.30 -9.76
N ALA A 24 8.45 -3.92 -10.95
CA ALA A 24 9.60 -4.69 -11.44
C ALA A 24 10.90 -3.88 -11.51
N ALA A 25 10.81 -2.59 -11.86
CA ALA A 25 11.96 -1.69 -11.87
C ALA A 25 12.53 -1.43 -10.47
N LEU A 26 11.67 -1.25 -9.45
CA LEU A 26 12.09 -1.11 -8.05
C LEU A 26 12.73 -2.42 -7.57
N ARG A 27 12.08 -3.56 -7.84
CA ARG A 27 12.60 -4.90 -7.49
C ARG A 27 14.00 -5.16 -8.07
N ARG A 28 14.25 -4.77 -9.33
CA ARG A 28 15.59 -4.88 -9.94
C ARG A 28 16.60 -3.94 -9.27
N THR A 29 16.18 -2.71 -8.98
CA THR A 29 17.06 -1.67 -8.41
C THR A 29 17.53 -2.03 -7.00
N PHE A 30 16.64 -2.58 -6.17
CA PHE A 30 16.90 -2.86 -4.75
C PHE A 30 17.12 -4.36 -4.45
N LYS A 31 17.35 -5.20 -5.46
CA LYS A 31 17.45 -6.66 -5.31
C LYS A 31 18.46 -7.15 -4.26
N SER A 32 19.50 -6.36 -3.98
CA SER A 32 20.57 -6.69 -3.02
C SER A 32 20.21 -6.31 -1.58
N SER A 33 19.27 -5.39 -1.37
CA SER A 33 18.92 -4.86 -0.04
C SER A 33 17.46 -5.07 0.36
N VAL A 34 16.56 -5.34 -0.59
CA VAL A 34 15.12 -5.47 -0.34
C VAL A 34 14.52 -6.66 -1.09
N GLU A 35 13.73 -7.46 -0.40
CA GLU A 35 12.83 -8.47 -0.96
C GLU A 35 11.39 -7.94 -0.92
N PHE A 36 10.78 -7.76 -2.10
CA PHE A 36 9.36 -7.40 -2.21
C PHE A 36 8.52 -8.66 -2.41
N VAL A 37 7.63 -8.93 -1.46
CA VAL A 37 6.71 -10.08 -1.45
C VAL A 37 5.29 -9.57 -1.66
N CYS A 38 4.71 -9.84 -2.83
CA CYS A 38 3.35 -9.39 -3.18
C CYS A 38 2.32 -10.44 -2.76
N LEU A 39 1.25 -10.02 -2.11
CA LEU A 39 0.17 -10.87 -1.63
C LEU A 39 -1.12 -10.55 -2.39
N ASP A 40 -1.85 -11.60 -2.78
CA ASP A 40 -3.19 -11.48 -3.37
C ASP A 40 -4.21 -11.10 -2.30
N ALA A 41 -5.12 -10.17 -2.63
CA ALA A 41 -6.21 -9.83 -1.73
C ALA A 41 -7.25 -10.97 -1.68
N PRO A 42 -7.95 -11.15 -0.55
CA PRO A 42 -8.78 -12.34 -0.33
C PRO A 42 -10.13 -12.32 -1.08
N PHE A 43 -10.53 -11.19 -1.66
CA PHE A 43 -11.87 -11.02 -2.23
C PHE A 43 -11.82 -10.72 -3.71
N GLU A 44 -12.64 -11.41 -4.49
CA GLU A 44 -12.84 -11.13 -5.90
C GLU A 44 -13.77 -9.92 -6.09
N VAL A 45 -13.46 -9.10 -7.09
CA VAL A 45 -14.35 -8.08 -7.61
C VAL A 45 -15.28 -8.76 -8.61
N PRO A 46 -16.62 -8.60 -8.48
CA PRO A 46 -17.53 -9.02 -9.54
C PRO A 46 -17.09 -8.42 -10.87
N TYR A 47 -16.95 -9.26 -11.91
CA TYR A 47 -16.38 -8.82 -13.18
C TYR A 47 -17.19 -7.67 -13.79
N GLU A 48 -16.51 -6.54 -13.98
CA GLU A 48 -16.97 -5.41 -14.77
C GLU A 48 -15.81 -4.94 -15.66
N PRO A 49 -16.01 -4.79 -16.98
CA PRO A 49 -14.97 -4.34 -17.89
C PRO A 49 -14.37 -2.99 -17.45
N THR A 50 -13.05 -2.91 -17.39
CA THR A 50 -12.35 -1.66 -17.05
C THR A 50 -12.14 -0.78 -18.29
N ALA A 51 -11.93 0.53 -18.08
CA ALA A 51 -11.56 1.45 -19.16
C ALA A 51 -10.22 1.09 -19.82
N GLU A 52 -9.28 0.46 -19.09
CA GLU A 52 -7.99 -0.02 -19.62
C GLU A 52 -8.17 -1.23 -20.55
N GLU A 53 -9.13 -2.12 -20.28
CA GLU A 53 -9.44 -3.29 -21.12
C GLU A 53 -10.12 -2.88 -22.43
N HIS A 54 -10.88 -1.78 -22.46
CA HIS A 54 -11.44 -1.23 -23.71
C HIS A 54 -10.37 -0.62 -24.64
N ALA A 55 -9.21 -0.21 -24.12
CA ALA A 55 -8.16 0.43 -24.91
C ALA A 55 -7.22 -0.59 -25.59
N ASN A 56 -7.10 -1.80 -25.05
CA ASN A 56 -6.23 -2.85 -25.59
C ASN A 56 -7.07 -3.86 -26.41
N ASN A 57 -7.33 -3.51 -27.67
CA ASN A 57 -8.02 -4.34 -28.67
C ASN A 57 -7.65 -5.84 -28.62
N GLY A 58 -8.42 -6.64 -27.88
CA GLY A 58 -8.62 -8.06 -28.17
C GLY A 58 -7.43 -9.00 -27.97
N GLU A 59 -6.45 -8.69 -27.12
CA GLU A 59 -5.68 -9.78 -26.49
C GLU A 59 -6.62 -10.47 -25.50
N THR A 60 -7.25 -11.55 -25.95
CA THR A 60 -8.02 -12.48 -25.13
C THR A 60 -7.10 -13.13 -24.09
N GLY A 61 -6.80 -12.40 -23.03
CA GLY A 61 -6.04 -12.87 -21.88
C GLY A 61 -6.96 -13.60 -20.93
N GLU A 62 -6.59 -14.81 -20.55
CA GLU A 62 -7.19 -15.63 -19.49
C GLU A 62 -7.74 -14.78 -18.34
N ASN A 63 -8.96 -15.09 -17.83
CA ASN A 63 -9.63 -14.43 -16.70
C ASN A 63 -8.64 -13.87 -15.65
N VAL A 64 -8.21 -12.62 -15.81
CA VAL A 64 -7.29 -11.97 -14.87
C VAL A 64 -8.12 -11.71 -13.63
N LYS A 65 -7.77 -12.38 -12.53
CA LYS A 65 -8.47 -12.22 -11.26
C LYS A 65 -8.36 -10.75 -10.82
N GLN A 66 -9.50 -10.09 -10.70
CA GLN A 66 -9.58 -8.75 -10.14
C GLN A 66 -9.87 -8.89 -8.65
N LEU A 67 -8.93 -8.49 -7.79
CA LEU A 67 -9.06 -8.66 -6.35
C LEU A 67 -9.19 -7.31 -5.63
N LYS A 68 -9.73 -7.36 -4.40
CA LYS A 68 -9.91 -6.22 -3.49
C LYS A 68 -9.65 -6.62 -2.04
N TRP A 69 -9.15 -5.68 -1.25
CA TRP A 69 -8.86 -5.89 0.18
C TRP A 69 -10.09 -5.69 1.07
N CYS A 70 -11.03 -4.86 0.64
CA CYS A 70 -12.28 -4.62 1.35
C CYS A 70 -13.34 -4.17 0.35
N ASP A 71 -14.58 -4.28 0.77
CA ASP A 71 -15.70 -3.65 0.09
C ASP A 71 -15.79 -2.19 0.49
N PHE A 72 -16.27 -1.35 -0.43
CA PHE A 72 -16.59 0.03 -0.16
C PHE A 72 -17.94 0.37 -0.80
N THR A 73 -18.77 1.10 -0.07
CA THR A 73 -19.99 1.72 -0.58
C THR A 73 -19.93 3.22 -0.33
N ARG A 74 -20.64 4.00 -1.14
CA ARG A 74 -20.79 5.43 -0.88
C ARG A 74 -22.10 5.64 -0.14
N ASP A 75 -22.02 6.23 1.04
CA ASP A 75 -23.18 6.69 1.78
C ASP A 75 -23.82 7.85 1.01
N GLU A 76 -25.11 7.73 0.66
CA GLU A 76 -25.78 8.70 -0.20
C GLU A 76 -26.07 10.03 0.51
N GLU A 77 -26.21 10.02 1.84
CA GLU A 77 -26.54 11.21 2.63
C GLU A 77 -25.30 12.07 2.91
N THR A 78 -24.21 11.41 3.31
CA THR A 78 -22.96 12.07 3.72
C THR A 78 -21.92 12.13 2.61
N GLY A 79 -22.08 11.30 1.57
CA GLY A 79 -21.11 11.14 0.49
C GLY A 79 -19.85 10.36 0.89
N GLN A 80 -19.76 9.88 2.12
CA GLN A 80 -18.59 9.17 2.66
C GLN A 80 -18.47 7.74 2.12
N TYR A 81 -17.25 7.23 2.08
CA TYR A 81 -17.01 5.82 1.78
C TYR A 81 -17.08 4.99 3.06
N LEU A 82 -18.03 4.05 3.13
CA LEU A 82 -18.15 3.07 4.20
C LEU A 82 -17.49 1.78 3.77
N LEU A 83 -16.72 1.16 4.67
CA LEU A 83 -15.99 -0.06 4.39
C LEU A 83 -16.63 -1.27 5.06
N SER A 84 -16.55 -2.42 4.40
CA SER A 84 -16.88 -3.70 5.00
C SER A 84 -15.84 -4.77 4.66
N ARG A 85 -15.84 -5.86 5.44
CA ARG A 85 -14.87 -6.97 5.35
C ARG A 85 -13.41 -6.61 5.66
N VAL A 86 -13.17 -5.45 6.27
CA VAL A 86 -11.82 -5.00 6.67
C VAL A 86 -11.20 -5.98 7.68
N GLU A 87 -11.95 -6.43 8.68
CA GLU A 87 -11.44 -7.35 9.70
C GLU A 87 -11.03 -8.70 9.11
N GLU A 88 -11.86 -9.26 8.22
CA GLU A 88 -11.55 -10.50 7.48
C GLU A 88 -10.22 -10.37 6.70
N ALA A 89 -9.99 -9.22 6.06
CA ALA A 89 -8.77 -8.97 5.31
C ALA A 89 -7.54 -8.76 6.21
N ILE A 90 -7.69 -8.05 7.33
CA ILE A 90 -6.61 -7.90 8.32
C ILE A 90 -6.24 -9.28 8.90
N GLU A 91 -7.22 -10.12 9.23
CA GLU A 91 -6.98 -11.48 9.72
C GLU A 91 -6.31 -12.36 8.66
N TYR A 92 -6.74 -12.27 7.40
CA TYR A 92 -6.09 -12.94 6.28
C TYR A 92 -4.61 -12.55 6.15
N ILE A 93 -4.31 -11.24 6.24
CA ILE A 93 -2.92 -10.73 6.17
C ILE A 93 -2.12 -11.16 7.41
N ALA A 94 -2.71 -11.13 8.61
CA ALA A 94 -2.07 -11.60 9.85
C ALA A 94 -1.66 -13.07 9.75
N ASN A 95 -2.55 -13.92 9.23
CA ASN A 95 -2.27 -15.32 8.97
C ASN A 95 -1.11 -15.52 7.97
N PHE A 96 -1.04 -14.69 6.92
CA PHE A 96 0.07 -14.72 5.98
C PHE A 96 1.39 -14.28 6.62
N VAL A 97 1.39 -13.16 7.36
CA VAL A 97 2.56 -12.65 8.10
C VAL A 97 3.09 -13.67 9.10
N THR A 98 2.20 -14.41 9.77
CA THR A 98 2.58 -15.45 10.73
C THR A 98 3.27 -16.64 10.05
N LYS A 99 2.86 -16.99 8.83
CA LYS A 99 3.39 -18.14 8.08
C LYS A 99 4.67 -17.83 7.29
N GLU A 100 4.71 -16.67 6.65
CA GLU A 100 5.74 -16.30 5.66
C GLU A 100 6.68 -15.20 6.16
N GLY A 101 6.42 -14.64 7.34
CA GLY A 101 7.26 -13.62 7.96
C GLY A 101 8.61 -14.14 8.46
N PRO A 102 9.39 -13.30 9.16
CA PRO A 102 9.08 -11.91 9.51
C PRO A 102 9.14 -10.97 8.29
N PHE A 103 8.35 -9.90 8.34
CA PHE A 103 8.40 -8.79 7.39
C PHE A 103 8.82 -7.52 8.12
N ASP A 104 9.84 -6.82 7.61
CA ASP A 104 10.35 -5.58 8.19
C ASP A 104 9.48 -4.38 7.86
N GLY A 105 8.83 -4.38 6.69
CA GLY A 105 8.02 -3.26 6.25
C GLY A 105 6.82 -3.66 5.41
N ILE A 106 5.94 -2.68 5.21
CA ILE A 106 4.73 -2.83 4.41
C ILE A 106 4.69 -1.79 3.29
N PHE A 107 4.39 -2.23 2.08
CA PHE A 107 4.18 -1.40 0.90
C PHE A 107 2.72 -1.51 0.49
N GLY A 108 2.06 -0.40 0.17
CA GLY A 108 0.71 -0.43 -0.35
C GLY A 108 0.48 0.56 -1.48
N PHE A 109 -0.14 0.08 -2.56
CA PHE A 109 -0.62 0.91 -3.66
C PHE A 109 -2.14 1.09 -3.58
N SER A 110 -2.65 2.32 -3.69
CA SER A 110 -4.10 2.59 -3.75
C SER A 110 -4.84 1.96 -2.57
N GLN A 111 -5.88 1.14 -2.81
CA GLN A 111 -6.60 0.42 -1.76
C GLN A 111 -5.66 -0.41 -0.84
N GLY A 112 -4.60 -0.99 -1.37
CA GLY A 112 -3.60 -1.71 -0.57
C GLY A 112 -2.83 -0.79 0.39
N GLY A 113 -2.61 0.47 0.02
CA GLY A 113 -2.02 1.47 0.92
C GLY A 113 -2.98 1.91 2.01
N SER A 114 -4.26 2.07 1.70
CA SER A 114 -5.28 2.33 2.72
C SER A 114 -5.40 1.15 3.70
N MET A 115 -5.37 -0.09 3.22
CA MET A 115 -5.35 -1.30 4.07
C MET A 115 -4.08 -1.36 4.93
N ALA A 116 -2.90 -1.09 4.36
CA ALA A 116 -1.65 -1.02 5.11
C ALA A 116 -1.71 0.02 6.24
N SER A 117 -2.32 1.19 6.00
CA SER A 117 -2.50 2.22 7.02
C SER A 117 -3.36 1.75 8.20
N MET A 118 -4.49 1.07 7.91
CA MET A 118 -5.35 0.51 8.96
C MET A 118 -4.62 -0.55 9.79
N ILE A 119 -3.82 -1.40 9.15
CA ILE A 119 -2.98 -2.41 9.82
C ILE A 119 -1.98 -1.72 10.77
N LEU A 120 -1.30 -0.66 10.33
CA LEU A 120 -0.30 0.03 11.14
C LEU A 120 -0.92 0.80 12.31
N GLN A 121 -2.05 1.47 12.11
CA GLN A 121 -2.80 2.11 13.19
C GLN A 121 -3.23 1.07 14.23
N ARG A 122 -3.70 -0.10 13.81
CA ARG A 122 -4.02 -1.21 14.72
C ARG A 122 -2.77 -1.71 15.45
N GLN A 123 -1.65 -1.89 14.73
CA GLN A 123 -0.38 -2.34 15.30
C GLN A 123 0.09 -1.45 16.46
N VAL A 124 -0.02 -0.13 16.33
CA VAL A 124 0.40 0.81 17.40
C VAL A 124 -0.65 1.00 18.50
N SER A 125 -1.90 0.61 18.24
CA SER A 125 -3.00 0.80 19.19
C SER A 125 -3.22 -0.40 20.12
N THR A 126 -2.58 -1.54 19.88
CA THR A 126 -2.71 -2.76 20.70
C THR A 126 -1.36 -3.39 21.01
N SER A 127 -1.20 -3.89 22.24
CA SER A 127 -0.02 -4.63 22.66
C SER A 127 0.03 -6.06 22.08
N GLU A 128 -1.10 -6.58 21.59
CA GLU A 128 -1.23 -7.94 21.05
C GLU A 128 -1.41 -7.93 19.52
N SER A 129 -0.58 -7.17 18.83
CA SER A 129 -0.59 -7.15 17.36
C SER A 129 0.13 -8.37 16.79
N PRO A 130 -0.44 -9.08 15.80
CA PRO A 130 0.29 -10.11 15.04
C PRO A 130 1.30 -9.49 14.05
N PHE A 131 1.33 -8.16 13.94
CA PHE A 131 2.20 -7.40 13.06
C PHE A 131 3.31 -6.72 13.84
N ALA A 132 4.51 -6.69 13.25
CA ALA A 132 5.69 -6.03 13.78
C ALA A 132 6.43 -5.24 12.68
N PHE A 133 5.68 -4.57 11.80
CA PHE A 133 6.28 -3.73 10.75
C PHE A 133 7.00 -2.54 11.37
N ARG A 134 8.19 -2.25 10.84
CA ARG A 134 9.12 -1.22 11.33
C ARG A 134 9.12 0.02 10.45
N PHE A 135 8.60 -0.09 9.23
CA PHE A 135 8.45 1.03 8.30
C PHE A 135 7.34 0.77 7.28
N SER A 136 6.92 1.83 6.59
CA SER A 136 5.87 1.76 5.59
C SER A 136 6.15 2.57 4.33
N ILE A 137 5.59 2.13 3.20
CA ILE A 137 5.67 2.81 1.92
C ILE A 137 4.28 2.87 1.30
N PHE A 138 3.80 4.08 1.04
CA PHE A 138 2.49 4.33 0.44
C PHE A 138 2.68 4.95 -0.94
N VAL A 139 1.98 4.42 -1.94
CA VAL A 139 2.01 4.96 -3.31
C VAL A 139 0.59 5.16 -3.80
N SER A 140 0.25 6.41 -4.14
CA SER A 140 -1.12 6.78 -4.56
C SER A 140 -2.19 6.23 -3.62
N ALA A 141 -1.96 6.35 -2.30
CA ALA A 141 -2.85 5.81 -1.26
C ALA A 141 -3.41 6.95 -0.43
N GLY A 142 -4.63 6.78 0.06
CA GLY A 142 -5.33 7.82 0.81
C GLY A 142 -5.84 7.33 2.16
N ALA A 143 -6.09 8.28 3.06
CA ALA A 143 -6.72 8.00 4.33
C ALA A 143 -8.12 7.43 4.12
N ILE A 144 -8.54 6.60 5.08
CA ILE A 144 -9.91 6.09 5.18
C ILE A 144 -10.71 7.09 6.01
N GLY A 145 -11.84 7.51 5.46
CA GLY A 145 -12.77 8.43 6.12
C GLY A 145 -13.92 7.74 6.86
N ASP A 146 -13.98 6.41 6.85
CA ASP A 146 -14.96 5.65 7.63
C ASP A 146 -14.64 5.78 9.13
N PRO A 147 -15.51 6.41 9.94
CA PRO A 147 -15.24 6.65 11.36
C PRO A 147 -14.97 5.38 12.15
N LYS A 148 -15.46 4.22 11.70
CA LYS A 148 -15.22 2.92 12.34
C LYS A 148 -13.74 2.52 12.35
N TYR A 149 -12.98 2.99 11.35
CA TYR A 149 -11.59 2.60 11.13
C TYR A 149 -10.59 3.74 11.32
N MET A 150 -11.07 4.90 11.76
CA MET A 150 -10.23 6.05 12.10
C MET A 150 -9.64 5.90 13.51
N SER A 151 -8.40 6.36 13.68
CA SER A 151 -7.74 6.49 14.97
C SER A 151 -7.02 7.83 15.06
N ASP A 152 -7.04 8.43 16.26
CA ASP A 152 -6.26 9.64 16.56
C ASP A 152 -4.81 9.30 16.95
N VAL A 153 -4.49 8.00 17.14
CA VAL A 153 -3.15 7.55 17.49
C VAL A 153 -2.24 7.68 16.28
N LYS A 154 -1.21 8.52 16.42
CA LYS A 154 -0.17 8.66 15.40
C LYS A 154 0.70 7.41 15.33
N VAL A 155 1.14 7.07 14.13
CA VAL A 155 2.05 5.96 13.88
C VAL A 155 3.48 6.49 13.90
N ASP A 156 4.21 6.19 14.97
CA ASP A 156 5.61 6.60 15.14
C ASP A 156 6.58 5.56 14.55
N MET A 157 6.69 5.58 13.22
CA MET A 157 7.68 4.79 12.48
C MET A 157 8.02 5.47 11.14
N PRO A 158 9.21 5.21 10.57
CA PRO A 158 9.55 5.72 9.25
C PRO A 158 8.51 5.37 8.18
N SER A 159 8.07 6.37 7.43
CA SER A 159 7.12 6.17 6.33
C SER A 159 7.51 7.00 5.10
N LEU A 160 7.37 6.41 3.92
CA LEU A 160 7.54 7.07 2.64
C LEU A 160 6.19 7.17 1.92
N HIS A 161 5.77 8.40 1.60
CA HIS A 161 4.52 8.70 0.91
C HIS A 161 4.83 9.23 -0.49
N VAL A 162 4.47 8.45 -1.52
CA VAL A 162 4.64 8.81 -2.93
C VAL A 162 3.29 9.24 -3.49
N ILE A 163 3.19 10.52 -3.82
CA ILE A 163 1.91 11.18 -4.14
C ILE A 163 1.99 11.78 -5.55
N GLY A 164 0.98 11.49 -6.37
CA GLY A 164 0.86 12.01 -7.72
C GLY A 164 0.05 13.30 -7.76
N GLU A 165 0.63 14.41 -8.21
CA GLU A 165 0.01 15.72 -8.21
C GLU A 165 -1.31 15.78 -9.00
N THR A 166 -1.45 14.92 -10.02
CA THR A 166 -2.64 14.86 -10.88
C THR A 166 -3.43 13.56 -10.68
N ASP A 167 -3.34 12.92 -9.51
CA ASP A 167 -4.09 11.70 -9.20
C ASP A 167 -5.59 12.01 -9.09
N ALA A 168 -6.35 11.49 -10.05
CA ALA A 168 -7.80 11.66 -10.14
C ALA A 168 -8.60 10.51 -9.50
N VAL A 169 -7.91 9.48 -8.98
CA VAL A 169 -8.55 8.30 -8.36
C VAL A 169 -8.47 8.41 -6.84
N VAL A 170 -7.29 8.76 -6.34
CA VAL A 170 -7.06 9.12 -4.94
C VAL A 170 -6.60 10.56 -4.93
N ASP A 171 -7.50 11.46 -4.59
CA ASP A 171 -7.17 12.88 -4.52
C ASP A 171 -5.99 13.15 -3.56
N ASN A 172 -5.30 14.27 -3.79
CA ASN A 172 -4.16 14.66 -2.99
C ASN A 172 -4.53 14.94 -1.53
N GLU A 173 -5.74 15.41 -1.26
CA GLU A 173 -6.20 15.71 0.10
C GLU A 173 -6.20 14.44 0.95
N ARG A 174 -6.74 13.33 0.43
CA ARG A 174 -6.71 12.03 1.09
C ARG A 174 -5.31 11.48 1.25
N SER A 175 -4.44 11.69 0.27
CA SER A 175 -3.03 11.26 0.34
C SER A 175 -2.25 12.05 1.40
N LEU A 176 -2.49 13.35 1.50
CA LEU A 176 -1.92 14.21 2.53
C LEU A 176 -2.50 13.88 3.92
N ALA A 177 -3.80 13.64 4.03
CA ALA A 177 -4.41 13.18 5.27
C ALA A 177 -3.81 11.85 5.75
N LEU A 178 -3.47 10.93 4.82
CA LEU A 178 -2.76 9.69 5.16
C LEU A 178 -1.36 9.97 5.70
N LYS A 179 -0.60 10.88 5.07
CA LYS A 179 0.74 11.25 5.57
C LYS A 179 0.65 11.75 7.01
N ASP A 180 -0.36 12.55 7.32
CA ASP A 180 -0.46 13.23 8.60
C ASP A 180 -0.74 12.26 9.75
N ILE A 181 -1.13 11.01 9.48
CA ILE A 181 -1.25 9.92 10.48
C ILE A 181 0.13 9.52 11.04
N PHE A 182 1.21 9.76 10.30
CA PHE A 182 2.57 9.32 10.67
C PHE A 182 3.37 10.45 11.33
N VAL A 183 4.26 10.07 12.25
CA VAL A 183 5.25 10.99 12.82
C VAL A 183 6.43 11.14 11.85
N ASN A 184 6.80 12.38 11.52
CA ASN A 184 7.91 12.73 10.61
C ASN A 184 7.92 11.95 9.27
N PRO A 185 6.81 11.97 8.48
CA PRO A 185 6.74 11.24 7.22
C PRO A 185 7.69 11.84 6.16
N THR A 186 8.32 10.97 5.38
CA THR A 186 9.00 11.37 4.13
C THR A 186 7.97 11.43 3.01
N VAL A 187 7.97 12.53 2.25
CA VAL A 187 7.05 12.71 1.12
C VAL A 187 7.81 12.91 -0.17
N PHE A 188 7.41 12.19 -1.22
CA PHE A 188 7.87 12.39 -2.58
C PHE A 188 6.67 12.69 -3.49
N MET A 189 6.60 13.93 -3.98
CA MET A 189 5.61 14.35 -4.97
C MET A 189 6.11 14.05 -6.39
N HIS A 190 5.24 13.60 -7.28
CA HIS A 190 5.54 13.48 -8.71
C HIS A 190 4.42 14.09 -9.57
N PRO A 191 4.73 14.59 -10.79
CA PRO A 191 3.78 15.36 -11.60
C PRO A 191 2.70 14.51 -12.30
N GLY A 192 2.54 13.25 -11.89
CA GLY A 192 1.72 12.27 -12.59
C GLY A 192 0.43 11.93 -11.85
N GLY A 193 -0.41 11.07 -12.46
CA GLY A 193 -1.65 10.57 -11.87
C GLY A 193 -1.50 9.26 -11.07
N HIS A 194 -2.51 8.40 -11.14
CA HIS A 194 -2.65 7.19 -10.31
C HIS A 194 -1.76 6.01 -10.74
N TYR A 195 -0.45 6.10 -10.50
CA TYR A 195 0.48 5.02 -10.82
C TYR A 195 1.68 4.94 -9.88
N ILE A 196 2.41 3.83 -9.98
CA ILE A 196 3.67 3.65 -9.24
C ILE A 196 4.81 4.19 -10.10
N PRO A 197 5.45 5.33 -9.73
CA PRO A 197 6.48 5.91 -10.56
C PRO A 197 7.79 5.12 -10.45
N THR A 198 8.44 4.90 -11.60
CA THR A 198 9.65 4.06 -11.69
C THR A 198 10.81 4.73 -12.45
N ASN A 199 10.71 6.04 -12.68
CA ASN A 199 11.79 6.89 -13.17
C ASN A 199 12.87 7.08 -12.09
N LYS A 200 13.89 7.89 -12.41
CA LYS A 200 15.07 8.07 -11.57
C LYS A 200 14.72 8.71 -10.22
N GLU A 201 13.91 9.76 -10.23
CA GLU A 201 13.61 10.59 -9.06
C GLU A 201 12.90 9.80 -7.95
N PRO A 202 11.82 9.03 -8.21
CA PRO A 202 11.24 8.18 -7.18
C PRO A 202 12.21 7.10 -6.70
N LYS A 203 13.01 6.49 -7.60
CA LYS A 203 14.02 5.50 -7.17
C LYS A 203 15.06 6.12 -6.23
N ASP A 204 15.42 7.38 -6.45
CA ASP A 204 16.33 8.09 -5.56
C ASP A 204 15.68 8.35 -4.19
N ALA A 205 14.39 8.68 -4.14
CA ALA A 205 13.63 8.79 -2.89
C ALA A 205 13.56 7.44 -2.12
N PHE A 206 13.25 6.33 -2.80
CA PHE A 206 13.30 5.00 -2.18
C PHE A 206 14.71 4.65 -1.70
N ARG A 207 15.75 5.04 -2.44
CA ARG A 207 17.15 4.78 -2.04
C ARG A 207 17.52 5.56 -0.80
N ALA A 208 17.16 6.84 -0.72
CA ALA A 208 17.38 7.66 0.47
C ALA A 208 16.67 7.06 1.68
N PHE A 209 15.39 6.71 1.53
CA PHE A 209 14.59 6.09 2.59
C PHE A 209 15.20 4.77 3.11
N PHE A 210 15.56 3.84 2.22
CA PHE A 210 16.18 2.58 2.66
C PHE A 210 17.58 2.77 3.26
N LYS A 211 18.30 3.81 2.83
CA LYS A 211 19.62 4.13 3.40
C LYS A 211 19.46 4.64 4.84
N GLU A 212 18.52 5.55 5.09
CA GLU A 212 18.22 6.05 6.44
C GLU A 212 17.81 4.92 7.38
N LEU A 213 17.01 3.96 6.91
CA LEU A 213 16.66 2.75 7.68
C LEU A 213 17.88 1.90 8.03
N GLN A 214 18.82 1.74 7.10
CA GLN A 214 20.06 0.99 7.36
C GLN A 214 20.96 1.70 8.37
N GLU A 215 21.11 3.01 8.25
CA GLU A 215 21.90 3.82 9.19
C GLU A 215 21.29 3.80 10.60
N ALA A 216 19.96 3.78 10.72
CA ALA A 216 19.27 3.63 12.00
C ALA A 216 19.47 2.24 12.64
N ASP A 217 19.48 1.18 11.83
CA ASP A 217 19.75 -0.19 12.31
C ASP A 217 21.19 -0.39 12.77
N GLU A 218 22.15 0.33 12.18
CA GLU A 218 23.56 0.28 12.59
C GLU A 218 23.87 1.09 13.86
N ALA A 219 23.00 2.06 14.19
CA ALA A 219 23.16 2.91 15.36
C ALA A 219 22.58 2.30 16.67
N GLN A 220 21.86 1.17 16.58
CA GLN A 220 21.28 0.42 17.70
C GLN A 220 22.16 -0.76 18.11
#